data_AF-A0A9R1W095-F1
#
_entry.id   AF-A0A9R1W095-F1
#
_cell.length_a   1.000
_cell.length_b   1.000
_cell.length_c   1.000
_cell.angle_alpha   90.00
_cell.angle_beta   90.00
_cell.angle_gamma   90.00
#
_symmetry.space_group_name_H-M   'P 1'
#
loop_
_entity.id
_entity.type
_entity.pdbx_description
1 polymer ?
#
loop_
_entity_poly.entity_id
_entity_poly.type
_entity_poly.pdbx_seq_one_letter_code
_entity_poly.pdbx_strand_id
1 'polypeptide(L)'
;MSLRKKPCNLLTKIPSLHHLLKKSYMSSRKKTQLLQCYSPGSLLNKLQECMNKTDEESKMLHEQLLGKEIDVVTFTKKYKQLGINYHK
;
A
#
# COMPACT_ATOMS: atom_id res chain seq x y z
N MET A 1 -32.04 55.47 -26.13
CA MET A 1 -31.67 54.89 -24.82
C MET A 1 -30.73 53.71 -25.06
N SER A 2 -29.44 53.83 -24.75
CA SER A 2 -28.48 52.72 -24.96
C SER A 2 -28.33 51.87 -23.70
N LEU A 3 -28.81 50.63 -23.76
CA LEU A 3 -28.60 49.63 -22.72
C LEU A 3 -27.14 49.15 -22.76
N ARG A 4 -26.30 49.70 -21.87
CA ARG A 4 -24.95 49.17 -21.62
C ARG A 4 -25.06 47.82 -20.93
N LYS A 5 -24.90 46.73 -21.69
CA LYS A 5 -24.71 45.38 -21.11
C LYS A 5 -23.35 45.36 -20.41
N LYS A 6 -23.34 45.19 -19.08
CA LYS A 6 -22.10 44.98 -18.31
C LYS A 6 -21.47 43.64 -18.73
N PRO A 7 -20.14 43.56 -18.90
CA PRO A 7 -19.49 42.31 -19.26
C PRO A 7 -19.70 41.28 -18.15
N CYS A 8 -20.25 40.12 -18.51
CA CYS A 8 -20.47 39.03 -17.57
C CYS A 8 -19.14 38.35 -17.21
N ASN A 9 -18.68 38.52 -15.97
CA ASN A 9 -17.51 37.84 -15.38
C ASN A 9 -17.69 36.31 -15.22
N LEU A 10 -18.67 35.70 -15.90
CA LEU A 10 -18.92 34.26 -15.89
C LEU A 10 -17.86 33.51 -16.71
N LEU A 11 -17.42 34.06 -17.84
CA LEU A 11 -16.46 33.41 -18.74
C LEU A 11 -15.10 33.15 -18.08
N THR A 12 -14.64 34.03 -17.19
CA THR A 12 -13.38 33.86 -16.45
C THR A 12 -13.51 32.95 -15.23
N LYS A 13 -14.72 32.80 -14.68
CA LYS A 13 -14.98 31.89 -13.54
C LYS A 13 -15.07 30.43 -13.95
N ILE A 14 -15.54 30.13 -15.17
CA ILE A 14 -15.70 28.74 -15.65
C ILE A 14 -14.37 27.94 -15.65
N PRO A 15 -13.24 28.46 -16.18
CA PRO A 15 -11.96 27.76 -16.13
C PRO A 15 -11.46 27.51 -14.70
N SER A 16 -11.66 28.47 -13.79
CA SER A 16 -11.26 28.34 -12.39
C SER A 16 -12.08 27.29 -11.64
N LEU A 17 -13.40 27.25 -11.88
CA LEU A 17 -14.30 26.22 -11.34
C LEU A 17 -13.93 24.83 -11.87
N HIS A 18 -13.68 24.71 -13.17
CA HIS A 18 -13.23 23.46 -13.77
C HIS A 18 -11.91 22.97 -13.16
N HIS A 19 -10.93 23.87 -12.97
CA HIS A 19 -9.68 23.55 -12.30
C HIS A 19 -9.89 23.04 -10.87
N LEU A 20 -10.72 23.73 -10.07
CA LEU A 20 -11.03 23.34 -8.69
C LEU A 20 -11.75 21.99 -8.61
N LEU A 21 -12.72 21.73 -9.49
CA LEU A 21 -13.41 20.44 -9.57
C LEU A 21 -12.46 19.31 -9.93
N LYS A 22 -11.58 19.52 -10.93
CA LYS A 22 -10.56 18.55 -11.31
C LYS A 22 -9.60 18.27 -10.16
N LYS A 23 -9.15 19.30 -9.44
CA LYS A 23 -8.28 19.16 -8.26
C LYS A 23 -8.96 18.38 -7.14
N SER A 24 -10.23 18.68 -6.85
CA SER A 24 -11.03 17.96 -5.85
C SER A 24 -11.20 16.49 -6.23
N TYR A 25 -11.59 16.20 -7.47
CA TYR A 25 -11.75 14.83 -7.98
C TYR A 25 -10.44 14.02 -7.89
N MET A 26 -9.32 14.61 -8.31
CA MET A 26 -8.00 13.97 -8.18
C MET A 26 -7.62 13.69 -6.72
N SER A 27 -7.92 14.63 -5.81
CA SER A 27 -7.68 14.44 -4.38
C SER A 27 -8.53 13.31 -3.81
N SER A 28 -9.82 13.25 -4.16
CA SER A 28 -10.72 12.17 -3.72
C SER A 28 -10.27 10.82 -4.25
N ARG A 29 -9.87 10.73 -5.52
CA ARG A 29 -9.35 9.50 -6.12
C ARG A 29 -8.10 9.00 -5.39
N LYS A 30 -7.14 9.88 -5.09
CA LYS A 30 -5.94 9.53 -4.33
C LYS A 30 -6.29 9.00 -2.94
N LYS A 31 -7.24 9.63 -2.24
CA LYS A 31 -7.73 9.16 -0.93
C LYS A 31 -8.35 7.75 -1.04
N THR A 32 -9.20 7.51 -2.03
CA THR A 32 -9.82 6.19 -2.24
C THR A 32 -8.78 5.11 -2.54
N GLN A 33 -7.78 5.39 -3.37
CA GLN A 33 -6.69 4.46 -3.66
C GLN A 33 -5.89 4.13 -2.40
N LEU A 34 -5.60 5.15 -1.59
CA LEU A 34 -4.89 4.95 -0.33
C LEU A 34 -5.73 4.10 0.64
N LEU A 35 -7.02 4.40 0.79
CA LEU A 35 -7.94 3.60 1.60
C LEU A 35 -8.08 2.15 1.13
N GLN A 36 -7.96 1.87 -0.17
CA GLN A 36 -7.93 0.49 -0.67
C GLN A 36 -6.67 -0.24 -0.17
N CYS A 37 -5.49 0.40 -0.25
CA CYS A 37 -4.21 -0.18 0.17
C CYS A 37 -4.06 -0.36 1.70
N TYR A 38 -4.78 0.44 2.48
CA TYR A 38 -4.76 0.45 3.94
C TYR A 38 -6.10 0.04 4.56
N SER A 39 -6.99 -0.55 3.75
CA SER A 39 -8.22 -1.13 4.29
C SER A 39 -7.85 -2.26 5.25
N PRO A 40 -8.63 -2.49 6.32
CA PRO A 40 -8.37 -3.59 7.25
C PRO A 40 -8.17 -4.93 6.54
N GLY A 41 -9.00 -5.24 5.53
CA GLY A 41 -8.84 -6.46 4.73
C GLY A 41 -7.54 -6.52 3.93
N SER A 42 -7.11 -5.41 3.30
CA SER A 42 -5.83 -5.38 2.58
C SER A 42 -4.64 -5.54 3.53
N LEU A 43 -4.70 -4.92 4.72
CA LEU A 43 -3.66 -5.06 5.73
C LEU A 43 -3.59 -6.47 6.29
N LEU A 44 -4.74 -7.10 6.58
CA LEU A 44 -4.81 -8.49 7.01
C LEU A 44 -4.27 -9.45 5.95
N ASN A 45 -4.62 -9.25 4.67
CA ASN A 45 -4.08 -10.08 3.59
C ASN A 45 -2.55 -9.96 3.49
N LYS A 46 -2.00 -8.73 3.57
CA LYS A 46 -0.55 -8.53 3.58
C LYS A 46 0.12 -9.19 4.78
N LEU A 47 -0.50 -9.13 5.96
CA LEU A 47 -0.01 -9.81 7.16
C LEU A 47 0.03 -11.32 6.94
N GLN A 48 -1.06 -11.90 6.43
CA GLN A 48 -1.14 -13.33 6.13
C GLN A 48 -0.08 -13.75 5.09
N GLU A 49 0.13 -12.95 4.04
CA GLU A 49 1.18 -13.20 3.06
C GLU A 49 2.58 -13.19 3.70
N CYS A 50 2.85 -12.26 4.62
CA CYS A 50 4.10 -12.21 5.36
C CYS A 50 4.30 -13.44 6.26
N MET A 51 3.24 -13.89 6.94
CA MET A 51 3.27 -15.10 7.76
C MET A 51 3.57 -16.34 6.89
N ASN A 52 2.83 -16.51 5.79
CA ASN A 52 3.03 -17.62 4.85
C ASN A 52 4.45 -17.65 4.28
N LYS A 53 5.02 -16.49 3.94
CA LYS A 53 6.43 -16.41 3.48
C LYS A 53 7.41 -16.88 4.54
N THR A 54 7.20 -16.48 5.79
CA THR A 54 8.04 -16.91 6.91
C THR A 54 7.96 -18.43 7.12
N ASP A 55 6.77 -19.00 6.96
CA ASP A 55 6.56 -20.46 7.03
C ASP A 55 7.31 -21.19 5.91
N GLU A 56 7.29 -20.67 4.68
CA GLU A 56 8.06 -21.27 3.58
C GLU A 56 9.57 -21.10 3.74
N GLU A 57 10.04 -19.94 4.21
CA GLU A 57 11.46 -19.74 4.56
C GLU A 57 11.92 -20.73 5.63
N SER A 58 11.06 -21.02 6.61
CA SER A 58 11.31 -22.02 7.65
C SER A 58 11.45 -23.43 7.06
N LYS A 59 10.55 -23.82 6.14
CA LYS A 59 10.64 -25.12 5.45
C LYS A 59 11.92 -25.24 4.63
N MET A 60 12.26 -24.23 3.83
CA MET A 60 13.52 -24.24 3.08
C MET A 60 14.73 -24.34 4.00
N LEU A 61 14.73 -23.63 5.13
CA LEU A 61 15.82 -23.70 6.10
C LEU A 61 15.97 -25.11 6.70
N HIS A 62 14.86 -25.81 6.93
CA HIS A 62 14.88 -27.21 7.35
C HIS A 62 15.46 -28.13 6.27
N GLU A 63 15.07 -27.95 5.01
CA GLU A 63 15.61 -28.72 3.89
C GLU A 63 17.12 -28.52 3.74
N GLN A 64 17.62 -27.27 3.88
CA GLN A 64 19.05 -26.97 3.86
C GLN A 64 19.83 -27.69 4.96
N LEU A 65 19.25 -27.81 6.16
CA LEU A 65 19.88 -28.56 7.26
C LEU A 65 19.95 -30.05 6.92
N LEU A 66 18.87 -30.64 6.41
CA LEU A 66 18.82 -32.05 6.02
C LEU A 66 19.76 -32.36 4.86
N GLY A 67 19.87 -31.43 3.90
CA GLY A 67 20.82 -31.47 2.78
C GLY A 67 22.27 -31.23 3.20
N LYS A 68 22.54 -30.94 4.48
CA LYS A 68 23.86 -30.58 5.03
C LYS A 68 24.48 -29.35 4.38
N GLU A 69 23.66 -28.48 3.78
CA GLU A 69 24.09 -27.21 3.19
C GLU A 69 24.42 -26.18 4.29
N ILE A 70 23.78 -26.32 5.45
CA ILE A 70 24.03 -25.50 6.64
C ILE A 70 24.31 -26.38 7.85
N ASP A 71 25.09 -25.85 8.79
CA ASP A 71 25.33 -26.48 10.07
C ASP A 71 24.25 -26.14 11.10
N VAL A 72 24.22 -26.91 12.18
CA VAL A 72 23.21 -26.79 13.26
C VAL A 72 23.26 -25.41 13.93
N VAL A 73 24.44 -24.80 14.05
CA VAL A 73 24.58 -23.47 14.68
C VAL A 73 23.94 -22.40 13.80
N THR A 74 24.23 -22.42 12.49
CA THR A 74 23.60 -21.51 11.53
C THR A 74 22.09 -21.70 11.45
N PHE A 75 21.63 -22.96 11.42
CA PHE A 75 20.20 -23.29 11.45
C PHE A 75 19.52 -22.68 12.67
N THR A 76 20.04 -22.94 13.87
CA THR A 76 19.42 -22.49 15.13
C THR A 76 19.31 -20.97 15.19
N LYS A 77 20.35 -20.26 14.74
CA LYS A 77 20.35 -18.79 14.68
C LYS A 77 19.28 -18.25 13.72
N LYS A 78 19.20 -18.79 12.50
CA LYS A 78 18.24 -18.35 11.48
C LYS A 78 16.81 -18.71 11.87
N TYR A 79 16.58 -19.92 12.36
CA TYR A 79 15.27 -20.40 12.79
C TYR A 79 14.70 -19.55 13.95
N LYS A 80 15.54 -19.22 14.93
CA LYS A 80 15.16 -18.29 16.01
C LYS A 80 14.73 -16.92 15.48
N GLN A 81 15.42 -16.40 14.47
CA GLN A 81 15.06 -15.12 13.86
C GLN A 81 13.71 -15.18 13.14
N LEU A 82 13.43 -16.29 12.44
CA LEU A 82 12.13 -16.52 11.79
C LEU A 82 11.00 -16.55 12.82
N GLY A 83 11.18 -17.24 13.95
CA GLY A 83 10.20 -17.24 15.04
C GLY A 83 9.92 -15.85 15.61
N ILE A 84 10.96 -15.02 15.78
CA ILE A 84 10.79 -13.62 16.21
C ILE A 84 9.99 -12.82 15.16
N ASN A 85 10.24 -13.04 13.86
CA ASN A 85 9.56 -12.33 12.79
C ASN A 85 8.09 -12.76 12.65
N TYR A 86 7.78 -14.04 12.86
CA TYR A 86 6.42 -14.57 12.77
C TYR A 86 5.50 -14.03 13.86
N HIS A 87 6.02 -13.85 15.07
CA HIS A 87 5.23 -13.44 16.25
C HIS A 87 5.20 -11.92 16.50
N LYS A 88 5.88 -11.13 15.67
CA LYS A 88 5.88 -9.66 15.74
C LYS A 88 4.62 -9.07 15.12
#